data_AF-A0A7X0MN39-F1
#
_entry.id   AF-A0A7X0MN39-F1
#
_cell.length_a   1.000
_cell.length_b   1.000
_cell.length_c   1.000
_cell.angle_alpha   90.00
_cell.angle_beta   90.00
_cell.angle_gamma   90.00
#
_symmetry.space_group_name_H-M   'P 1'
#
loop_
_entity.id
_entity.type
_entity.pdbx_description
1 polymer ?
#
loop_
_entity_poly.entity_id
_entity_poly.type
_entity_poly.pdbx_seq_one_letter_code
_entity_poly.pdbx_strand_id
1 'polypeptide(L)'
;MKLYLIAASALLAAGTAEAQQFSASPDIFTGSGYAASYVGPGGNVQPSNKALGSVWGGGAGTFDAFGWYNTGTGGLGLTRQVELLSGNTFRFFDTFTNSGSSVANVAVNFFGNLGSDGDELVSYDQGGLIVSCQDDGAGACTDNAVIALVSGNNGLGTAAITPDRYNAGYLLNVLPGQSVSLLNYAFLARDVNGPTADDVALATSTGQALLAAPRLEGLTSDQVARIVNFAAPVPEPKTWAMLLLGFATIGVLLRRRRGVAAAA
;
A
#
# COMPACT_ATOMS: atom_id res chain seq x y z
N MET A 1 -35.98 -55.69 -23.99
CA MET A 1 -36.25 -54.63 -23.01
C MET A 1 -34.93 -54.22 -22.38
N LYS A 2 -34.44 -53.01 -22.68
CA LYS A 2 -33.21 -52.44 -22.14
C LYS A 2 -33.56 -51.62 -20.88
N LEU A 3 -33.07 -52.02 -19.72
CA LEU A 3 -33.06 -51.17 -18.52
C LEU A 3 -31.76 -50.35 -18.57
N TYR A 4 -31.89 -49.03 -18.74
CA TYR A 4 -30.79 -48.10 -18.50
C TYR A 4 -30.84 -47.68 -17.02
N LEU A 5 -29.85 -48.11 -16.23
CA LEU A 5 -29.57 -47.47 -14.95
C LEU A 5 -28.96 -46.10 -15.25
N ILE A 6 -29.69 -45.02 -14.94
CA ILE A 6 -29.14 -43.68 -14.88
C ILE A 6 -28.63 -43.49 -13.46
N ALA A 7 -27.32 -43.59 -13.27
CA ALA A 7 -26.67 -43.14 -12.04
C ALA A 7 -26.61 -41.61 -12.07
N ALA A 8 -27.46 -40.95 -11.30
CA ALA A 8 -27.37 -39.52 -11.07
C ALA A 8 -26.30 -39.26 -9.99
N SER A 9 -25.10 -38.88 -10.42
CA SER A 9 -24.09 -38.32 -9.52
C SER A 9 -24.51 -36.91 -9.12
N ALA A 10 -25.04 -36.75 -7.92
CA ALA A 10 -25.23 -35.43 -7.32
C ALA A 10 -23.85 -34.88 -6.91
N LEU A 11 -23.29 -33.95 -7.70
CA LEU A 11 -22.21 -33.09 -7.21
C LEU A 11 -22.82 -32.18 -6.12
N LEU A 12 -22.57 -32.52 -4.86
CA LEU A 12 -22.66 -31.58 -3.75
C LEU A 12 -21.55 -30.54 -3.94
N ALA A 13 -21.88 -29.42 -4.59
CA ALA A 13 -21.09 -28.21 -4.48
C ALA A 13 -21.25 -27.71 -3.04
N ALA A 14 -20.38 -28.16 -2.14
CA ALA A 14 -20.15 -27.48 -0.89
C ALA A 14 -19.51 -26.13 -1.22
N GLY A 15 -20.34 -25.12 -1.49
CA GLY A 15 -19.90 -23.74 -1.49
C GLY A 15 -19.45 -23.43 -0.07
N THR A 16 -18.15 -23.32 0.16
CA THR A 16 -17.63 -22.68 1.36
C THR A 16 -18.18 -21.27 1.35
N ALA A 17 -19.04 -20.94 2.32
CA ALA A 17 -19.40 -19.55 2.56
C ALA A 17 -18.11 -18.85 2.97
N GLU A 18 -17.49 -18.10 2.05
CA GLU A 18 -16.38 -17.23 2.39
C GLU A 18 -16.86 -16.27 3.48
N ALA A 19 -16.09 -16.17 4.56
CA ALA A 19 -16.43 -15.29 5.65
C ALA A 19 -16.48 -13.84 5.12
N GLN A 20 -17.52 -13.11 5.53
CA GLN A 20 -17.72 -11.75 5.07
C GLN A 20 -16.72 -10.83 5.75
N GLN A 21 -15.90 -10.14 4.97
CA GLN A 21 -15.02 -9.08 5.45
C GLN A 21 -15.80 -7.89 5.99
N PHE A 22 -15.28 -7.27 7.04
CA PHE A 22 -15.77 -5.98 7.54
C PHE A 22 -15.49 -4.84 6.54
N SER A 23 -16.09 -3.68 6.80
CA SER A 23 -15.78 -2.45 6.08
C SER A 23 -15.12 -1.45 7.01
N ALA A 24 -13.95 -0.95 6.60
CA ALA A 24 -13.28 0.15 7.30
C ALA A 24 -14.14 1.41 7.32
N SER A 25 -14.04 2.17 8.41
CA SER A 25 -14.81 3.40 8.62
C SER A 25 -14.09 4.64 8.08
N PRO A 26 -14.82 5.68 7.65
CA PRO A 26 -14.27 6.96 7.18
C PRO A 26 -13.69 7.80 8.33
N ASP A 27 -12.58 7.33 8.88
CA ASP A 27 -12.02 7.75 10.17
C ASP A 27 -10.81 8.70 10.04
N ILE A 28 -10.61 9.33 8.88
CA ILE A 28 -9.50 10.26 8.67
C ILE A 28 -9.84 11.61 9.30
N PHE A 29 -9.04 12.05 10.27
CA PHE A 29 -9.24 13.31 10.97
C PHE A 29 -8.97 14.53 10.07
N THR A 30 -9.97 15.39 9.90
CA THR A 30 -9.92 16.56 9.01
C THR A 30 -9.64 17.88 9.72
N GLY A 31 -9.51 17.87 11.05
CA GLY A 31 -9.40 19.06 11.89
C GLY A 31 -10.71 19.46 12.57
N SER A 32 -11.85 19.14 11.95
CA SER A 32 -13.19 19.44 12.47
C SER A 32 -14.08 18.19 12.62
N GLY A 33 -13.63 17.04 12.13
CA GLY A 33 -14.36 15.77 12.19
C GLY A 33 -13.58 14.65 11.52
N TYR A 34 -14.30 13.64 11.02
CA TYR A 34 -13.74 12.49 10.32
C TYR A 34 -14.35 12.32 8.93
N ALA A 35 -13.57 11.82 7.98
CA ALA A 35 -14.00 11.60 6.60
C ALA A 35 -13.25 10.42 5.95
N ALA A 36 -13.72 10.02 4.76
CA ALA A 36 -13.04 9.01 3.93
C ALA A 36 -11.81 9.55 3.19
N SER A 37 -11.60 10.87 3.20
CA SER A 37 -10.42 11.48 2.59
C SER A 37 -10.06 12.81 3.22
N TYR A 38 -8.80 13.20 3.05
CA TYR A 38 -8.27 14.49 3.48
C TYR A 38 -7.20 14.98 2.50
N VAL A 39 -7.24 16.26 2.15
CA VAL A 39 -6.17 16.94 1.40
C VAL A 39 -5.85 18.26 2.08
N GLY A 40 -4.58 18.49 2.42
CA GLY A 40 -4.15 19.73 3.06
C GLY A 40 -2.79 19.63 3.74
N PRO A 41 -2.46 20.60 4.62
CA PRO A 41 -1.33 20.48 5.54
C PRO A 41 -1.55 19.25 6.41
N GLY A 42 -0.57 18.36 6.55
CA GLY A 42 -0.85 17.10 7.24
C GLY A 42 0.35 16.46 7.87
N GLY A 43 0.10 15.35 8.55
CA GLY A 43 1.15 14.48 9.08
C GLY A 43 1.95 15.09 10.23
N ASN A 44 1.49 16.14 10.90
CA ASN A 44 2.04 16.58 12.19
C ASN A 44 0.89 16.92 13.14
N VAL A 45 1.18 16.98 14.44
CA VAL A 45 0.18 17.30 15.48
C VAL A 45 -0.33 18.74 15.30
N GLN A 46 -1.65 18.93 15.28
CA GLN A 46 -2.35 20.22 15.12
C GLN A 46 -3.53 20.29 16.14
N PRO A 47 -4.21 21.44 16.32
CA PRO A 47 -4.30 22.17 17.60
C PRO A 47 -4.97 21.44 18.77
N SER A 48 -5.72 20.37 18.52
CA SER A 48 -6.35 19.52 19.53
C SER A 48 -5.53 18.27 19.89
N ASN A 49 -4.21 18.33 19.73
CA ASN A 49 -3.29 17.20 19.94
C ASN A 49 -3.57 16.00 19.01
N LYS A 50 -4.10 16.28 17.80
CA LYS A 50 -4.38 15.28 16.76
C LYS A 50 -3.72 15.69 15.45
N ALA A 51 -3.16 14.74 14.72
CA ALA A 51 -2.52 15.03 13.45
C ALA A 51 -3.54 15.11 12.30
N LEU A 52 -3.46 16.16 11.49
CA LEU A 52 -4.32 16.30 10.31
C LEU A 52 -4.04 15.16 9.31
N GLY A 53 -5.12 14.52 8.85
CA GLY A 53 -5.07 13.37 7.96
C GLY A 53 -4.55 12.08 8.62
N SER A 54 -4.56 11.97 9.95
CA SER A 54 -4.36 10.68 10.64
C SER A 54 -5.68 9.91 10.75
N VAL A 55 -5.62 8.59 10.80
CA VAL A 55 -6.79 7.70 10.90
C VAL A 55 -7.06 7.38 12.38
N TRP A 56 -8.29 7.53 12.85
CA TRP A 56 -8.67 7.29 14.26
C TRP A 56 -9.80 6.25 14.33
N GLY A 57 -9.48 5.04 14.73
CA GLY A 57 -10.35 3.87 14.72
C GLY A 57 -10.02 2.95 13.55
N GLY A 58 -10.11 3.45 12.32
CA GLY A 58 -9.88 2.67 11.10
C GLY A 58 -10.97 1.63 10.82
N GLY A 59 -12.01 1.59 11.66
CA GLY A 59 -12.95 0.48 11.76
C GLY A 59 -12.50 -0.59 12.77
N ALA A 60 -13.48 -1.06 13.53
CA ALA A 60 -13.35 -2.16 14.49
C ALA A 60 -12.26 -1.97 15.57
N GLY A 61 -11.91 -0.72 15.90
CA GLY A 61 -10.96 -0.38 16.97
C GLY A 61 -9.48 -0.46 16.57
N THR A 62 -9.18 -0.74 15.30
CA THR A 62 -7.83 -1.08 14.81
C THR A 62 -6.75 -0.02 15.05
N PHE A 63 -7.11 1.27 15.15
CA PHE A 63 -6.13 2.33 15.37
C PHE A 63 -6.56 3.29 16.48
N ASP A 64 -5.67 3.57 17.42
CA ASP A 64 -5.88 4.65 18.39
C ASP A 64 -5.50 6.02 17.82
N ALA A 65 -4.55 6.02 16.88
CA ALA A 65 -4.40 7.01 15.84
C ALA A 65 -3.27 6.53 14.90
N PHE A 66 -3.45 6.57 13.59
CA PHE A 66 -2.46 6.05 12.63
C PHE A 66 -2.07 7.05 11.54
N GLY A 67 -0.78 7.06 11.22
CA GLY A 67 -0.20 7.79 10.09
C GLY A 67 0.03 9.26 10.36
N TRP A 68 1.11 9.62 11.06
CA TRP A 68 1.67 10.98 11.11
C TRP A 68 3.18 10.96 11.34
N TYR A 69 3.85 12.11 11.28
CA TYR A 69 5.28 12.25 11.52
C TYR A 69 5.56 12.72 12.95
N ASN A 70 5.84 11.77 13.85
CA ASN A 70 6.01 12.03 15.29
C ASN A 70 7.35 12.70 15.64
N THR A 71 8.31 12.72 14.72
CA THR A 71 9.60 13.44 14.84
C THR A 71 9.59 14.82 14.18
N GLY A 72 8.46 15.25 13.61
CA GLY A 72 8.36 16.43 12.76
C GLY A 72 8.97 16.25 11.37
N THR A 73 9.12 17.36 10.64
CA THR A 73 9.52 17.38 9.22
C THR A 73 10.90 17.99 8.98
N GLY A 74 11.65 18.30 10.04
CA GLY A 74 12.97 18.94 9.97
C GLY A 74 13.01 20.26 9.18
N GLY A 75 11.90 21.01 9.19
CA GLY A 75 11.77 22.29 8.48
C GLY A 75 11.24 22.17 7.04
N LEU A 76 11.01 20.96 6.52
CA LEU A 76 10.30 20.77 5.26
C LEU A 76 8.82 21.11 5.41
N GLY A 77 8.24 21.77 4.41
CA GLY A 77 6.79 21.90 4.31
C GLY A 77 6.18 20.54 3.97
N LEU A 78 5.05 20.20 4.59
CA LEU A 78 4.36 18.93 4.37
C LEU A 78 2.92 19.14 3.94
N THR A 79 2.60 18.68 2.74
CA THR A 79 1.22 18.53 2.25
C THR A 79 0.89 17.05 2.12
N ARG A 80 -0.37 16.72 2.36
CA ARG A 80 -0.84 15.35 2.47
C ARG A 80 -2.12 15.17 1.69
N GLN A 81 -2.24 14.02 1.06
CA GLN A 81 -3.46 13.46 0.52
C GLN A 81 -3.63 12.06 1.13
N VAL A 82 -4.72 11.85 1.86
CA VAL A 82 -5.06 10.54 2.45
C VAL A 82 -6.44 10.13 2.01
N GLU A 83 -6.60 8.86 1.68
CA GLU A 83 -7.86 8.28 1.29
C GLU A 83 -8.06 6.90 1.92
N LEU A 84 -9.29 6.63 2.33
CA LEU A 84 -9.82 5.29 2.44
C LEU A 84 -10.25 4.83 1.04
N LEU A 85 -9.42 3.98 0.43
CA LEU A 85 -9.68 3.37 -0.86
C LEU A 85 -10.59 2.14 -0.71
N SER A 86 -11.11 1.63 -1.84
CA SER A 86 -11.88 0.38 -1.85
C SER A 86 -11.09 -0.79 -1.25
N GLY A 87 -11.78 -1.72 -0.58
CA GLY A 87 -11.15 -2.87 0.06
C GLY A 87 -10.27 -2.48 1.24
N ASN A 88 -10.80 -1.67 2.17
CA ASN A 88 -10.20 -1.38 3.49
C ASN A 88 -8.74 -0.91 3.45
N THR A 89 -8.36 -0.15 2.42
CA THR A 89 -6.97 0.32 2.26
C THR A 89 -6.90 1.83 2.49
N PHE A 90 -6.20 2.24 3.55
CA PHE A 90 -5.79 3.62 3.72
C PHE A 90 -4.51 3.87 2.92
N ARG A 91 -4.49 4.93 2.11
CA ARG A 91 -3.30 5.41 1.40
C ARG A 91 -2.90 6.77 1.94
N PHE A 92 -1.62 6.95 2.22
CA PHE A 92 -1.03 8.20 2.64
C PHE A 92 -0.02 8.65 1.58
N PHE A 93 -0.36 9.70 0.84
CA PHE A 93 0.53 10.37 -0.08
C PHE A 93 1.00 11.69 0.55
N ASP A 94 2.26 11.70 0.99
CA ASP A 94 2.86 12.80 1.73
C ASP A 94 3.94 13.48 0.88
N THR A 95 3.81 14.78 0.64
CA THR A 95 4.76 15.57 -0.15
C THR A 95 5.52 16.54 0.74
N PHE A 96 6.84 16.36 0.77
CA PHE A 96 7.79 17.19 1.48
C PHE A 96 8.42 18.20 0.54
N THR A 97 8.37 19.47 0.89
CA THR A 97 8.90 20.57 0.06
C THR A 97 9.97 21.35 0.82
N ASN A 98 11.12 21.54 0.19
CA ASN A 98 12.19 22.39 0.71
C ASN A 98 12.05 23.80 0.14
N SER A 99 11.49 24.73 0.92
CA SER A 99 11.40 26.15 0.57
C SER A 99 12.63 26.98 0.99
N GLY A 100 13.62 26.33 1.60
CA GLY A 100 14.87 26.97 2.01
C GLY A 100 15.85 27.17 0.87
N SER A 101 17.04 27.70 1.20
CA SER A 101 18.12 27.98 0.25
C SER A 101 19.25 26.95 0.26
N SER A 102 19.22 25.97 1.16
CA SER A 102 20.21 24.88 1.28
C SER A 102 19.56 23.51 1.12
N VAL A 103 20.36 22.50 0.75
CA VAL A 103 19.90 21.10 0.72
C VAL A 103 19.42 20.68 2.12
N ALA A 104 18.24 20.06 2.18
CA ALA A 104 17.71 19.47 3.39
C ALA A 104 18.08 17.98 3.45
N ASN A 105 18.69 17.55 4.55
CA ASN A 105 18.97 16.15 4.89
C ASN A 105 18.24 15.84 6.19
N VAL A 106 17.04 15.26 6.08
CA VAL A 106 16.12 15.15 7.20
C VAL A 106 15.63 13.72 7.36
N ALA A 107 15.72 13.20 8.58
CA ALA A 107 15.02 11.99 8.96
C ALA A 107 13.57 12.32 9.33
N VAL A 108 12.62 11.66 8.69
CA VAL A 108 11.19 11.73 9.05
C VAL A 108 10.71 10.34 9.44
N ASN A 109 9.83 10.24 10.43
CA ASN A 109 9.30 8.96 10.91
C ASN A 109 7.78 8.91 10.78
N PHE A 110 7.28 8.18 9.80
CA PHE A 110 5.85 7.90 9.68
C PHE A 110 5.44 6.92 10.78
N PHE A 111 4.48 7.31 11.59
CA PHE A 111 4.14 6.68 12.85
C PHE A 111 2.66 6.34 12.89
N GLY A 112 2.30 5.27 13.59
CA GLY A 112 0.94 5.02 14.01
C GLY A 112 0.88 4.27 15.33
N ASN A 113 -0.13 4.60 16.14
CA ASN A 113 -0.58 3.83 17.28
C ASN A 113 -1.63 2.80 16.81
N LEU A 114 -1.33 1.53 17.05
CA LEU A 114 -2.11 0.37 16.60
C LEU A 114 -3.25 -0.01 17.57
N GLY A 115 -3.46 0.74 18.65
CA GLY A 115 -4.58 0.55 19.58
C GLY A 115 -4.58 -0.78 20.35
N SER A 116 -3.53 -1.60 20.19
CA SER A 116 -3.25 -2.78 21.02
C SER A 116 -2.73 -2.34 22.39
N ASP A 117 -2.72 -3.28 23.34
CA ASP A 117 -2.18 -3.18 24.69
C ASP A 117 -0.70 -3.63 24.79
N GLY A 118 -0.03 -3.74 23.65
CA GLY A 118 1.44 -3.79 23.54
C GLY A 118 1.97 -5.16 23.15
N ASP A 119 1.14 -5.97 22.53
CA ASP A 119 1.34 -7.39 22.29
C ASP A 119 1.27 -7.76 20.81
N GLU A 120 1.64 -6.86 19.90
CA GLU A 120 1.48 -7.14 18.47
C GLU A 120 2.21 -8.41 18.00
N LEU A 121 1.45 -9.33 17.41
CA LEU A 121 1.98 -10.45 16.65
C LEU A 121 2.38 -9.98 15.27
N VAL A 122 3.65 -10.17 14.92
CA VAL A 122 4.15 -9.94 13.56
C VAL A 122 4.21 -11.27 12.80
N SER A 123 3.33 -11.42 11.82
CA SER A 123 3.25 -12.63 10.99
C SER A 123 4.10 -12.54 9.72
N TYR A 124 4.48 -11.33 9.31
CA TYR A 124 5.33 -11.08 8.15
C TYR A 124 6.10 -9.77 8.35
N ASP A 125 7.41 -9.76 8.06
CA ASP A 125 8.25 -8.56 8.03
C ASP A 125 9.32 -8.71 6.97
N GLN A 126 9.07 -8.14 5.79
CA GLN A 126 10.03 -8.20 4.69
C GLN A 126 9.77 -7.12 3.65
N GLY A 127 10.86 -6.50 3.16
CA GLY A 127 10.84 -5.69 1.93
C GLY A 127 9.95 -4.44 2.01
N GLY A 128 9.78 -3.88 3.22
CA GLY A 128 8.95 -2.71 3.48
C GLY A 128 7.47 -3.03 3.72
N LEU A 129 7.09 -4.31 3.82
CA LEU A 129 5.80 -4.77 4.31
C LEU A 129 5.96 -5.39 5.69
N ILE A 130 5.14 -4.94 6.64
CA ILE A 130 4.89 -5.62 7.91
C ILE A 130 3.42 -6.02 7.97
N VAL A 131 3.15 -7.27 8.35
CA VAL A 131 1.80 -7.75 8.67
C VAL A 131 1.72 -8.07 10.15
N SER A 132 0.74 -7.47 10.82
CA SER A 132 0.56 -7.65 12.25
C SER A 132 -0.89 -7.65 12.69
N CYS A 133 -1.13 -8.17 13.88
CA CYS A 133 -2.42 -8.14 14.57
C CYS A 133 -2.18 -8.09 16.08
N GLN A 134 -3.24 -7.85 16.85
CA GLN A 134 -3.20 -7.97 18.31
C GLN A 134 -3.16 -9.45 18.73
N ASP A 135 -2.30 -9.80 19.70
CA ASP A 135 -2.22 -11.16 20.26
C ASP A 135 -3.39 -11.43 21.23
N ASP A 136 -3.82 -12.68 21.33
CA ASP A 136 -4.70 -13.14 22.42
C ASP A 136 -3.92 -13.64 23.64
N GLY A 137 -2.59 -13.52 23.61
CA GLY A 137 -1.65 -14.08 24.56
C GLY A 137 -1.37 -15.57 24.35
N ALA A 138 -1.97 -16.20 23.34
CA ALA A 138 -1.74 -17.58 22.93
C ALA A 138 -1.11 -17.67 21.52
N GLY A 139 -0.75 -16.54 20.91
CA GLY A 139 -0.14 -16.47 19.58
C GLY A 139 -1.15 -16.46 18.44
N ALA A 140 -2.39 -16.03 18.70
CA ALA A 140 -3.41 -15.86 17.67
C ALA A 140 -3.91 -14.42 17.59
N CYS A 141 -4.31 -14.00 16.38
CA CYS A 141 -4.92 -12.69 16.20
C CYS A 141 -6.27 -12.62 16.93
N THR A 142 -6.51 -11.56 17.69
CA THR A 142 -7.80 -11.28 18.34
C THR A 142 -8.26 -9.84 18.14
N ASP A 143 -9.54 -9.61 18.40
CA ASP A 143 -10.24 -8.34 18.63
C ASP A 143 -10.17 -7.24 17.60
N ASN A 144 -9.01 -6.92 17.03
CA ASN A 144 -8.75 -5.88 16.03
C ASN A 144 -8.51 -6.49 14.64
N ALA A 145 -8.43 -5.66 13.60
CA ALA A 145 -8.13 -6.17 12.27
C ALA A 145 -6.67 -6.62 12.14
N VAL A 146 -6.42 -7.59 11.26
CA VAL A 146 -5.06 -7.88 10.78
C VAL A 146 -4.67 -6.78 9.79
N ILE A 147 -3.47 -6.23 10.00
CA ILE A 147 -3.02 -5.01 9.33
C ILE A 147 -1.85 -5.36 8.42
N ALA A 148 -1.90 -4.92 7.17
CA ALA A 148 -0.74 -4.89 6.28
C ALA A 148 -0.25 -3.46 6.10
N LEU A 149 0.97 -3.19 6.55
CA LEU A 149 1.61 -1.88 6.60
C LEU A 149 2.72 -1.83 5.54
N VAL A 150 2.55 -0.96 4.53
CA VAL A 150 3.49 -0.86 3.39
C VAL A 150 4.18 0.49 3.40
N SER A 151 5.52 0.47 3.43
CA SER A 151 6.40 1.64 3.50
C SER A 151 7.26 1.87 2.25
N GLY A 152 7.05 1.08 1.20
CA GLY A 152 7.82 1.15 -0.04
C GLY A 152 8.63 -0.12 -0.32
N ASN A 153 9.24 -0.21 -1.50
CA ASN A 153 9.86 -1.45 -1.99
C ASN A 153 11.32 -1.27 -2.48
N ASN A 154 11.91 -0.08 -2.31
CA ASN A 154 13.26 0.22 -2.78
C ASN A 154 14.32 0.36 -1.66
N GLY A 155 13.93 0.06 -0.42
CA GLY A 155 14.80 0.12 0.75
C GLY A 155 14.99 1.52 1.34
N LEU A 156 14.30 2.55 0.84
CA LEU A 156 14.34 3.90 1.45
C LEU A 156 13.69 3.92 2.84
N GLY A 157 12.57 3.20 3.00
CA GLY A 157 11.86 3.08 4.27
C GLY A 157 12.42 1.95 5.12
N THR A 158 12.63 2.23 6.41
CA THR A 158 12.93 1.21 7.42
C THR A 158 11.78 1.17 8.42
N ALA A 159 10.99 0.10 8.36
CA ALA A 159 9.82 -0.09 9.20
C ALA A 159 10.10 -1.01 10.38
N ALA A 160 9.37 -0.79 11.48
CA ALA A 160 9.39 -1.65 12.66
C ALA A 160 8.07 -1.53 13.43
N ILE A 161 7.72 -2.61 14.13
CA ILE A 161 6.70 -2.60 15.17
C ILE A 161 7.40 -2.70 16.54
N THR A 162 6.93 -1.86 17.45
CA THR A 162 7.19 -1.91 18.89
C THR A 162 5.83 -1.94 19.59
N PRO A 163 5.74 -2.27 20.88
CA PRO A 163 4.45 -2.27 21.58
C PRO A 163 3.61 -1.02 21.30
N ASP A 164 2.38 -1.25 20.83
CA ASP A 164 1.34 -0.29 20.41
C ASP A 164 1.63 0.48 19.12
N ARG A 165 2.78 0.25 18.46
CA ARG A 165 3.38 1.28 17.61
C ARG A 165 4.01 0.74 16.35
N TYR A 166 3.59 1.31 15.23
CA TYR A 166 4.29 1.25 13.96
C TYR A 166 5.19 2.48 13.77
N ASN A 167 6.40 2.24 13.26
CA ASN A 167 7.35 3.27 12.87
C ASN A 167 7.91 2.94 11.49
N ALA A 168 7.95 3.90 10.57
CA ALA A 168 8.64 3.82 9.30
C ALA A 168 9.51 5.08 9.11
N GLY A 169 10.82 4.88 9.28
CA GLY A 169 11.82 5.94 9.14
C GLY A 169 12.27 6.11 7.68
N TYR A 170 12.45 7.36 7.26
CA TYR A 170 12.95 7.74 5.94
C TYR A 170 14.00 8.84 6.07
N LEU A 171 15.13 8.69 5.37
CA LEU A 171 16.11 9.76 5.21
C LEU A 171 15.87 10.49 3.88
N LEU A 172 15.38 11.73 3.96
CA LEU A 172 15.08 12.55 2.79
C LEU A 172 16.23 13.51 2.48
N ASN A 173 16.66 13.50 1.23
CA ASN A 173 17.55 14.50 0.64
C ASN A 173 16.73 15.35 -0.35
N VAL A 174 16.50 16.63 -0.02
CA VAL A 174 15.63 17.52 -0.82
C VAL A 174 16.38 18.80 -1.15
N LEU A 175 16.64 19.07 -2.44
CA LEU A 175 17.32 20.29 -2.88
C LEU A 175 16.42 21.53 -2.67
N PRO A 176 17.00 22.75 -2.59
CA PRO A 176 16.24 23.99 -2.56
C PRO A 176 15.20 24.06 -3.69
N GLY A 177 13.96 24.40 -3.34
CA GLY A 177 12.83 24.51 -4.27
C GLY A 177 12.25 23.19 -4.79
N GLN A 178 12.76 22.03 -4.34
CA GLN A 178 12.25 20.73 -4.75
C GLN A 178 11.20 20.17 -3.78
N SER A 179 10.41 19.23 -4.31
CA SER A 179 9.52 18.38 -3.53
C SER A 179 9.76 16.91 -3.83
N VAL A 180 9.68 16.08 -2.80
CA VAL A 180 9.67 14.62 -2.90
C VAL A 180 8.44 14.09 -2.16
N SER A 181 7.95 12.92 -2.56
CA SER A 181 6.75 12.32 -1.97
C SER A 181 7.03 10.92 -1.44
N LEU A 182 6.44 10.62 -0.29
CA LEU A 182 6.38 9.29 0.29
C LEU A 182 4.97 8.73 0.15
N LEU A 183 4.90 7.45 -0.14
CA LEU A 183 3.65 6.71 -0.27
C LEU A 183 3.61 5.60 0.78
N ASN A 184 2.65 5.63 1.70
CA ASN A 184 2.45 4.58 2.69
C ASN A 184 1.04 4.01 2.57
N TYR A 185 0.86 2.74 2.94
CA TYR A 185 -0.45 2.11 3.01
C TYR A 185 -0.67 1.40 4.35
N ALA A 186 -1.93 1.34 4.75
CA ALA A 186 -2.42 0.41 5.74
C ALA A 186 -3.67 -0.28 5.19
N PHE A 187 -3.59 -1.59 4.97
CA PHE A 187 -4.75 -2.42 4.61
C PHE A 187 -5.24 -3.16 5.85
N LEU A 188 -6.56 -3.26 6.01
CA LEU A 188 -7.19 -3.95 7.13
C LEU A 188 -8.00 -5.16 6.65
N ALA A 189 -7.63 -6.35 7.11
CA ALA A 189 -8.36 -7.60 6.91
C ALA A 189 -8.98 -8.08 8.22
N ARG A 190 -10.26 -8.39 8.17
CA ARG A 190 -11.01 -8.93 9.30
C ARG A 190 -12.36 -9.43 8.83
N ASP A 191 -12.70 -10.65 9.20
CA ASP A 191 -14.07 -11.11 9.10
C ASP A 191 -14.98 -10.39 10.12
N VAL A 192 -16.26 -10.22 9.79
CA VAL A 192 -17.25 -9.57 10.67
C VAL A 192 -17.28 -10.17 12.10
N ASN A 193 -16.92 -11.45 12.23
CA ASN A 193 -16.90 -12.16 13.52
C ASN A 193 -15.56 -12.10 14.26
N GLY A 194 -14.55 -11.42 13.71
CA GLY A 194 -13.20 -11.35 14.28
C GLY A 194 -12.12 -11.78 13.29
N PRO A 195 -10.85 -11.48 13.56
CA PRO A 195 -9.74 -11.88 12.71
C PRO A 195 -9.54 -13.41 12.71
N THR A 196 -9.11 -13.96 11.58
CA THR A 196 -8.78 -15.38 11.41
C THR A 196 -7.40 -15.55 10.76
N ALA A 197 -6.95 -16.80 10.63
CA ALA A 197 -5.74 -17.10 9.84
C ALA A 197 -5.89 -16.72 8.35
N ASP A 198 -7.12 -16.75 7.82
CA ASP A 198 -7.40 -16.33 6.45
C ASP A 198 -7.24 -14.81 6.29
N ASP A 199 -7.55 -14.03 7.33
CA ASP A 199 -7.27 -12.58 7.36
C ASP A 199 -5.77 -12.28 7.32
N VAL A 200 -4.94 -13.09 7.98
CA VAL A 200 -3.48 -12.99 7.89
C VAL A 200 -3.00 -13.26 6.47
N ALA A 201 -3.53 -14.29 5.82
CA ALA A 201 -3.22 -14.59 4.42
C ALA A 201 -3.68 -13.48 3.47
N LEU A 202 -4.87 -12.92 3.70
CA LEU A 202 -5.43 -11.81 2.93
C LEU A 202 -4.59 -10.54 3.09
N ALA A 203 -4.22 -10.18 4.33
CA ALA A 203 -3.34 -9.05 4.62
C ALA A 203 -1.98 -9.21 3.95
N THR A 204 -1.38 -10.38 4.07
CA THR A 204 -0.07 -10.68 3.47
C THR A 204 -0.11 -10.56 1.95
N SER A 205 -1.07 -11.21 1.29
CA SER A 205 -1.20 -11.18 -0.17
C SER A 205 -1.53 -9.78 -0.70
N THR A 206 -2.42 -9.05 -0.01
CA THR A 206 -2.77 -7.67 -0.37
C THR A 206 -1.58 -6.73 -0.19
N GLY A 207 -0.85 -6.84 0.91
CA GLY A 207 0.36 -6.06 1.16
C GLY A 207 1.44 -6.30 0.11
N GLN A 208 1.65 -7.56 -0.28
CA GLN A 208 2.58 -7.93 -1.35
C GLN A 208 2.14 -7.36 -2.70
N ALA A 209 0.84 -7.38 -3.00
CA ALA A 209 0.30 -6.77 -4.21
C ALA A 209 0.53 -5.24 -4.23
N LEU A 210 0.33 -4.57 -3.10
CA LEU A 210 0.60 -3.13 -2.96
C LEU A 210 2.09 -2.79 -3.10
N LEU A 211 2.99 -3.65 -2.60
CA LEU A 211 4.44 -3.50 -2.80
C LEU A 211 4.81 -3.62 -4.28
N ALA A 212 4.23 -4.57 -5.00
CA ALA A 212 4.54 -4.82 -6.40
C ALA A 212 3.91 -3.79 -7.35
N ALA A 213 2.68 -3.38 -7.06
CA ALA A 213 1.87 -2.48 -7.86
C ALA A 213 1.14 -1.48 -6.94
N PRO A 214 1.80 -0.37 -6.55
CA PRO A 214 1.18 0.62 -5.68
C PRO A 214 -0.09 1.19 -6.32
N ARG A 215 -1.12 1.40 -5.49
CA ARG A 215 -2.40 1.99 -5.90
C ARG A 215 -2.29 3.50 -6.01
N LEU A 216 -2.26 4.00 -7.25
CA LEU A 216 -2.01 5.41 -7.59
C LEU A 216 -3.25 6.15 -8.10
N GLU A 217 -4.43 5.55 -8.04
CA GLU A 217 -5.68 6.18 -8.50
C GLU A 217 -5.90 7.56 -7.86
N GLY A 218 -6.35 8.54 -8.63
CA GLY A 218 -6.57 9.90 -8.13
C GLY A 218 -5.30 10.74 -7.92
N LEU A 219 -4.10 10.20 -8.15
CA LEU A 219 -2.86 10.97 -8.21
C LEU A 219 -2.57 11.40 -9.65
N THR A 220 -2.05 12.61 -9.81
CA THR A 220 -1.56 13.12 -11.11
C THR A 220 -0.21 12.49 -11.48
N SER A 221 0.17 12.54 -12.77
CA SER A 221 1.49 12.09 -13.22
C SER A 221 2.64 12.76 -12.48
N ASP A 222 2.49 14.06 -12.17
CA ASP A 222 3.51 14.84 -11.47
C ASP A 222 3.62 14.47 -9.99
N GLN A 223 2.52 14.03 -9.37
CA GLN A 223 2.54 13.47 -8.03
C GLN A 223 3.23 12.11 -8.02
N VAL A 224 2.89 11.25 -8.98
CA VAL A 224 3.49 9.91 -9.11
C VAL A 224 5.01 10.02 -9.37
N ALA A 225 5.45 10.93 -10.23
CA ALA A 225 6.86 11.14 -10.54
C ALA A 225 7.71 11.61 -9.35
N ARG A 226 7.08 12.11 -8.28
CA ARG A 226 7.75 12.55 -7.05
C ARG A 226 7.87 11.45 -5.99
N ILE A 227 7.26 10.29 -6.18
CA ILE A 227 7.32 9.19 -5.22
C ILE A 227 8.74 8.63 -5.18
N VAL A 228 9.38 8.66 -4.01
CA VAL A 228 10.79 8.26 -3.84
C VAL A 228 10.99 6.94 -3.10
N ASN A 229 9.98 6.40 -2.42
CA ASN A 229 10.07 5.15 -1.66
C ASN A 229 9.58 3.91 -2.42
N PHE A 230 9.15 4.07 -3.66
CA PHE A 230 8.87 2.97 -4.57
C PHE A 230 9.83 3.01 -5.76
N ALA A 231 10.31 1.84 -6.18
CA ALA A 231 11.01 1.71 -7.43
C ALA A 231 10.08 2.18 -8.56
N ALA A 232 10.56 3.12 -9.38
CA ALA A 232 9.82 3.55 -10.55
C ALA A 232 9.52 2.31 -11.41
N PRO A 233 8.30 2.17 -11.96
CA PRO A 233 8.02 1.12 -12.93
C PRO A 233 9.07 1.22 -14.03
N VAL A 234 9.91 0.19 -14.17
CA VAL A 234 10.86 0.13 -15.28
C VAL A 234 10.00 0.22 -16.53
N PRO A 235 10.16 1.24 -17.39
CA PRO A 235 9.33 1.36 -18.57
C PRO A 235 9.38 0.05 -19.32
N GLU A 236 8.25 -0.64 -19.44
CA GLU A 236 8.24 -1.89 -20.17
C GLU A 236 8.82 -1.60 -21.55
N PRO A 237 9.81 -2.39 -22.00
CA PRO A 237 10.66 -1.92 -23.06
C PRO A 237 9.83 -1.82 -24.33
N LYS A 238 9.52 -0.59 -24.76
CA LYS A 238 9.26 -0.29 -26.18
C LYS A 238 10.37 -0.91 -27.05
N THR A 239 11.53 -1.20 -26.47
CA THR A 239 12.60 -2.05 -26.99
C THR A 239 12.13 -3.42 -27.48
N TRP A 240 11.21 -4.15 -26.82
CA TRP A 240 10.70 -5.43 -27.33
C TRP A 240 9.82 -5.23 -28.57
N ALA A 241 8.95 -4.23 -28.54
CA ALA A 241 8.14 -3.87 -29.70
C ALA A 241 9.04 -3.45 -30.89
N MET A 242 10.07 -2.64 -30.64
CA MET A 242 11.06 -2.24 -31.65
C MET A 242 11.92 -3.41 -32.15
N LEU A 243 12.31 -4.33 -31.26
CA LEU A 243 13.07 -5.54 -31.59
C LEU A 243 12.24 -6.47 -32.49
N LEU A 244 10.98 -6.75 -32.12
CA LEU A 244 10.06 -7.57 -32.91
C LEU A 244 9.76 -6.92 -34.27
N LEU A 245 9.56 -5.60 -34.29
CA LEU A 245 9.34 -4.84 -35.53
C LEU A 245 10.60 -4.83 -36.42
N GLY A 246 11.79 -4.74 -35.81
CA GLY A 246 13.08 -4.87 -36.49
C GLY A 246 13.27 -6.25 -37.12
N PHE A 247 12.97 -7.33 -36.39
CA PHE A 247 13.07 -8.69 -36.95
C PHE A 247 12.02 -8.95 -38.04
N ALA A 248 10.80 -8.45 -37.88
CA ALA A 248 9.74 -8.58 -38.87
C ALA A 248 10.10 -7.85 -40.19
N THR A 249 10.64 -6.64 -40.10
CA THR A 249 11.05 -5.86 -41.28
C THR A 249 12.22 -6.50 -42.02
N ILE A 250 13.23 -7.00 -41.30
CA ILE A 250 14.36 -7.75 -41.89
C ILE A 250 13.86 -9.03 -42.57
N GLY A 251 12.96 -9.78 -41.92
CA GLY A 251 12.37 -11.00 -42.49
C GLY A 251 11.61 -10.74 -43.80
N VAL A 252 10.82 -9.66 -43.86
CA VAL A 252 10.11 -9.25 -45.09
C VAL A 252 11.09 -8.85 -46.20
N LEU A 253 12.13 -8.09 -45.88
CA LEU A 253 13.15 -7.67 -46.86
C LEU A 253 13.91 -8.88 -47.43
N LEU A 254 14.30 -9.85 -46.60
CA LEU A 254 14.98 -11.07 -47.04
C LEU A 254 14.07 -11.97 -47.90
N ARG A 255 12.77 -12.04 -47.58
CA ARG A 255 11.80 -12.81 -48.39
C ARG A 255 11.62 -12.22 -49.79
N ARG A 256 11.59 -10.88 -49.92
CA ARG A 256 11.45 -10.21 -51.23
C ARG A 256 12.67 -10.43 -52.14
N ARG A 257 13.88 -10.54 -51.59
CA ARG A 257 15.09 -10.78 -52.38
C ARG A 257 15.16 -12.19 -52.99
N ARG A 258 14.58 -13.20 -52.32
CA ARG A 258 14.52 -14.57 -52.85
C ARG A 258 13.54 -14.75 -54.01
N GLY A 259 12.47 -13.95 -54.06
CA GLY A 259 11.50 -13.99 -55.16
C GLY A 259 12.03 -13.41 -56.48
N VAL A 260 13.02 -12.52 -56.42
CA VAL A 260 13.62 -11.89 -57.61
C VAL A 260 14.71 -12.78 -58.23
N ALA A 261 15.44 -13.56 -57.41
CA ALA A 261 16.49 -14.46 -57.89
C ALA A 261 15.98 -15.77 -58.52
N ALA A 262 14.70 -16.12 -58.33
CA ALA A 262 14.08 -17.30 -58.93
C ALA A 262 13.35 -17.02 -60.26
N ALA A 263 13.37 -15.76 -60.73
CA ALA A 263 12.71 -15.30 -61.95
C ALA A 263 13.71 -14.81 -63.04
N ALA A 264 15.00 -15.10 -62.87
CA ALA A 264 16.08 -14.89 -63.84
C ALA A 264 16.69 -16.24 -64.20
#